data_AF-A0A970ZFE0-F1
#
_entry.id   AF-A0A970ZFE0-F1
#
_cell.length_a   1.000
_cell.length_b   1.000
_cell.length_c   1.000
_cell.angle_alpha   90.00
_cell.angle_beta   90.00
_cell.angle_gamma   90.00
#
_symmetry.space_group_name_H-M   'P 1'
#
loop_
_entity.id
_entity.type
_entity.pdbx_description
1 polymer ?
#
loop_
_entity_poly.entity_id
_entity_poly.type
_entity_poly.pdbx_seq_one_letter_code
_entity_poly.pdbx_strand_id
1 'polypeptide(L)'
;MKKADFIKVFAAVFFFVSILTKTASESYTDGPVNAEYNRTDAAQYIYDYTETANSFYYDFTYIGGDCTSFVSQVVRAGGMPMTPPVSNPNIKDWYYYSPTWGRGRTATWTNAHSFRYYWANVNGFGCKKAFAFSKFTAEKVANNDNTWLSLYSYLEPGDIIQYVSNGQTYHSQAVYSTSYENQEYRVSVGQHTTNDWKELRQYISTLPADTTVYVIKIKAPPAGTNSYRMEAFSKYSMEELEKIQNKVFNTKPVTDSQENEKWKLILEIKTEMVRRAENVPYQAEITKDALNEIVEIRIENNNNIACYIACFGDKKSNYDESSEIMLQCEMENEILTMFLQKVRSADENNKSEISALWSEYWYDIVKQPPPEYYVMT
;
A
#
# COMPACT_ATOMS: atom_id res chain seq x y z
N MET A 1 21.77 7.19 -24.68
CA MET A 1 20.98 7.33 -23.43
C MET A 1 21.96 7.53 -22.29
N LYS A 2 21.89 8.64 -21.54
CA LYS A 2 22.83 8.91 -20.44
C LYS A 2 22.35 8.18 -19.18
N LYS A 3 23.29 7.64 -18.40
CA LYS A 3 23.08 6.91 -17.11
C LYS A 3 22.10 7.63 -16.15
N ALA A 4 21.97 8.95 -16.26
CA ALA A 4 21.10 9.80 -15.46
C ALA A 4 19.58 9.66 -15.74
N ASP A 5 19.19 9.21 -16.94
CA ASP A 5 17.77 9.08 -17.30
C ASP A 5 17.16 7.75 -16.83
N PHE A 6 17.99 6.74 -16.59
CA PHE A 6 17.56 5.43 -16.09
C PHE A 6 17.21 5.48 -14.59
N ILE A 7 17.92 6.29 -13.81
CA ILE A 7 17.72 6.49 -12.36
C ILE A 7 16.42 7.27 -12.07
N LYS A 8 16.03 8.21 -12.95
CA LYS A 8 14.79 9.00 -12.79
C LYS A 8 13.51 8.21 -13.07
N VAL A 9 13.59 7.17 -13.90
CA VAL A 9 12.42 6.34 -14.29
C VAL A 9 12.24 5.13 -13.35
N PHE A 10 13.32 4.63 -12.74
CA PHE A 10 13.23 3.62 -11.68
C PHE A 10 12.67 4.16 -10.36
N ALA A 11 12.80 5.49 -10.14
CA ALA A 11 12.36 6.16 -8.93
C ALA A 11 10.83 6.20 -8.78
N ALA A 12 10.02 6.22 -9.85
CA ALA A 12 8.58 6.45 -9.71
C ALA A 12 7.82 5.34 -8.96
N VAL A 13 8.16 4.07 -9.17
CA VAL A 13 7.53 2.94 -8.44
C VAL A 13 8.07 2.84 -7.01
N PHE A 14 9.35 3.11 -6.80
CA PHE A 14 9.95 3.22 -5.46
C PHE A 14 9.46 4.45 -4.70
N PHE A 15 9.05 5.53 -5.37
CA PHE A 15 8.52 6.75 -4.75
C PHE A 15 7.14 6.48 -4.13
N PHE A 16 6.23 5.78 -4.81
CA PHE A 16 4.90 5.47 -4.26
C PHE A 16 4.92 4.36 -3.19
N VAL A 17 5.79 3.36 -3.33
CA VAL A 17 6.02 2.37 -2.26
C VAL A 17 6.70 3.04 -1.06
N SER A 18 7.71 3.89 -1.29
CA SER A 18 8.39 4.59 -0.20
C SER A 18 7.54 5.65 0.48
N ILE A 19 6.55 6.28 -0.18
CA ILE A 19 5.60 7.22 0.44
C ILE A 19 4.55 6.47 1.30
N LEU A 20 4.09 5.28 0.88
CA LEU A 20 3.22 4.48 1.75
C LEU A 20 3.91 3.98 3.00
N THR A 21 5.18 3.60 2.88
CA THR A 21 5.98 3.17 4.04
C THR A 21 6.28 4.34 4.99
N LYS A 22 6.16 5.62 4.57
CA LYS A 22 6.27 6.79 5.47
C LYS A 22 5.06 6.97 6.38
N THR A 23 3.87 6.89 5.79
CA THR A 23 2.63 7.14 6.54
C THR A 23 2.17 5.92 7.33
N ALA A 24 2.72 4.74 7.00
CA ALA A 24 2.48 3.50 7.69
C ALA A 24 3.45 3.29 8.87
N SER A 25 2.90 3.16 10.09
CA SER A 25 3.66 2.86 11.32
C SER A 25 4.26 1.45 11.38
N GLU A 26 3.92 0.56 10.44
CA GLU A 26 4.48 -0.78 10.29
C GLU A 26 4.19 -1.26 8.86
N SER A 27 5.17 -1.87 8.18
CA SER A 27 4.98 -2.41 6.83
C SER A 27 5.95 -3.55 6.51
N TYR A 28 5.62 -4.33 5.48
CA TYR A 28 6.55 -5.21 4.77
C TYR A 28 6.16 -5.19 3.29
N THR A 29 7.13 -5.38 2.41
CA THR A 29 6.95 -5.36 0.95
C THR A 29 7.68 -6.52 0.26
N ASP A 30 8.14 -7.49 1.04
CA ASP A 30 8.94 -8.65 0.65
C ASP A 30 8.15 -9.97 0.67
N GLY A 31 6.81 -9.91 0.70
CA GLY A 31 5.94 -11.08 0.61
C GLY A 31 5.90 -11.71 -0.78
N PRO A 32 5.16 -12.81 -0.96
CA PRO A 32 5.03 -13.47 -2.26
C PRO A 32 4.34 -12.53 -3.27
N VAL A 33 4.81 -12.56 -4.52
CA VAL A 33 4.30 -11.71 -5.61
C VAL A 33 2.82 -11.99 -5.94
N ASN A 34 2.37 -13.23 -5.74
CA ASN A 34 1.01 -13.72 -6.05
C ASN A 34 0.60 -13.40 -7.50
N ALA A 35 1.43 -13.84 -8.45
CA ALA A 35 1.26 -13.55 -9.88
C ALA A 35 -0.05 -14.12 -10.46
N GLU A 36 -0.56 -15.19 -9.87
CA GLU A 36 -1.83 -15.86 -10.18
C GLU A 36 -3.07 -15.06 -9.75
N TYR A 37 -2.91 -14.04 -8.90
CA TYR A 37 -4.04 -13.23 -8.46
C TYR A 37 -4.50 -12.30 -9.59
N ASN A 38 -5.74 -12.46 -10.02
CA ASN A 38 -6.41 -11.66 -11.02
C ASN A 38 -7.26 -10.58 -10.33
N ARG A 39 -6.84 -9.33 -10.47
CA ARG A 39 -7.53 -8.19 -9.84
C ARG A 39 -8.85 -7.87 -10.54
N THR A 40 -9.00 -8.22 -11.83
CA THR A 40 -10.27 -8.07 -12.53
C THR A 40 -11.31 -9.04 -12.00
N ASP A 41 -10.94 -10.29 -11.74
CA ASP A 41 -11.87 -11.28 -11.17
C ASP A 41 -12.24 -10.95 -9.72
N ALA A 42 -11.26 -10.47 -8.93
CA ALA A 42 -11.54 -9.95 -7.60
C ALA A 42 -12.50 -8.75 -7.63
N ALA A 43 -12.27 -7.77 -8.52
CA ALA A 43 -13.16 -6.62 -8.70
C ALA A 43 -14.57 -7.04 -9.13
N GLN A 44 -14.69 -7.99 -10.05
CA GLN A 44 -15.98 -8.52 -10.49
C GLN A 44 -16.72 -9.18 -9.34
N TYR A 45 -16.03 -9.98 -8.51
CA TYR A 45 -16.64 -10.59 -7.34
C TYR A 45 -17.18 -9.56 -6.36
N ILE A 46 -16.41 -8.49 -6.09
CA ILE A 46 -16.86 -7.40 -5.22
C ILE A 46 -18.09 -6.72 -5.83
N TYR A 47 -18.10 -6.45 -7.13
CA TYR A 47 -19.26 -5.87 -7.82
C TYR A 47 -20.52 -6.73 -7.67
N ASP A 48 -20.41 -8.04 -7.90
CA ASP A 48 -21.55 -8.96 -7.89
C ASP A 48 -22.12 -9.16 -6.48
N TYR A 49 -21.26 -9.17 -5.46
CA TYR A 49 -21.62 -9.62 -4.11
C TYR A 49 -21.47 -8.57 -3.02
N THR A 50 -21.21 -7.29 -3.29
CA THR A 50 -21.17 -6.28 -2.20
C THR A 50 -22.54 -6.13 -1.51
N GLU A 51 -23.62 -6.08 -2.30
CA GLU A 51 -24.98 -5.85 -1.79
C GLU A 51 -25.76 -7.15 -1.54
N THR A 52 -25.21 -8.30 -1.93
CA THR A 52 -25.87 -9.60 -1.78
C THR A 52 -24.90 -10.68 -1.32
N ALA A 53 -25.33 -11.53 -0.40
CA ALA A 53 -24.54 -12.68 0.03
C ALA A 53 -24.44 -13.70 -1.12
N ASN A 54 -23.23 -14.23 -1.35
CA ASN A 54 -23.05 -15.31 -2.31
C ASN A 54 -23.62 -16.63 -1.75
N SER A 55 -24.64 -17.18 -2.40
CA SER A 55 -25.32 -18.42 -2.00
C SER A 55 -24.42 -19.68 -1.98
N PHE A 56 -23.24 -19.64 -2.59
CA PHE A 56 -22.25 -20.74 -2.49
C PHE A 56 -21.54 -20.79 -1.13
N TYR A 57 -21.64 -19.73 -0.34
CA TYR A 57 -21.08 -19.64 0.99
C TYR A 57 -22.19 -19.50 2.02
N TYR A 58 -21.96 -20.04 3.20
CA TYR A 58 -22.85 -19.81 4.34
C TYR A 58 -22.83 -18.32 4.70
N ASP A 59 -24.00 -17.73 4.89
CA ASP A 59 -24.17 -16.34 5.33
C ASP A 59 -23.86 -16.21 6.83
N PHE A 60 -22.76 -15.53 7.15
CA PHE A 60 -22.31 -15.36 8.54
C PHE A 60 -22.88 -14.11 9.21
N THR A 61 -23.77 -13.34 8.56
CA THR A 61 -24.26 -12.02 9.01
C THR A 61 -24.68 -12.03 10.49
N TYR A 62 -25.47 -13.03 10.89
CA TYR A 62 -26.05 -13.09 12.25
C TYR A 62 -25.20 -13.79 13.31
N ILE A 63 -24.10 -14.44 12.91
CA ILE A 63 -23.21 -15.18 13.83
C ILE A 63 -21.81 -14.58 13.91
N GLY A 64 -21.57 -13.50 13.16
CA GLY A 64 -20.29 -12.82 13.08
C GLY A 64 -19.32 -13.50 12.11
N GLY A 65 -18.43 -12.68 11.54
CA GLY A 65 -17.39 -13.13 10.63
C GLY A 65 -17.70 -12.99 9.14
N ASP A 66 -18.87 -12.45 8.79
CA ASP A 66 -19.28 -12.28 7.40
C ASP A 66 -18.37 -11.30 6.64
N CYS A 67 -18.04 -10.16 7.25
CA CYS A 67 -17.05 -9.23 6.68
C CYS A 67 -15.73 -9.91 6.32
N THR A 68 -15.25 -10.87 7.12
CA THR A 68 -14.02 -11.62 6.84
C THR A 68 -14.25 -12.73 5.81
N SER A 69 -15.42 -13.37 5.85
CA SER A 69 -15.78 -14.37 4.86
C SER A 69 -15.87 -13.75 3.47
N PHE A 70 -16.52 -12.60 3.35
CA PHE A 70 -16.62 -11.82 2.12
C PHE A 70 -15.24 -11.52 1.53
N VAL A 71 -14.34 -10.89 2.29
CA VAL A 71 -12.99 -10.60 1.77
C VAL A 71 -12.20 -11.88 1.45
N SER A 72 -12.43 -12.99 2.18
CA SER A 72 -11.81 -14.27 1.81
C SER A 72 -12.35 -14.82 0.49
N GLN A 73 -13.64 -14.64 0.24
CA GLN A 73 -14.26 -15.00 -1.03
C GLN A 73 -13.72 -14.15 -2.18
N VAL A 74 -13.53 -12.84 -1.98
CA VAL A 74 -12.89 -11.93 -2.94
C VAL A 74 -11.48 -12.43 -3.29
N VAL A 75 -10.67 -12.72 -2.28
CA VAL A 75 -9.30 -13.21 -2.49
C VAL A 75 -9.28 -14.56 -3.22
N ARG A 76 -10.24 -15.44 -2.93
CA ARG A 76 -10.40 -16.72 -3.63
C ARG A 76 -10.87 -16.57 -5.08
N ALA A 77 -11.81 -15.66 -5.32
CA ALA A 77 -12.36 -15.37 -6.64
C ALA A 77 -11.31 -14.72 -7.55
N GLY A 78 -10.42 -13.91 -6.98
CA GLY A 78 -9.22 -13.43 -7.66
C GLY A 78 -8.17 -14.51 -7.90
N GLY A 79 -8.39 -15.78 -7.52
CA GLY A 79 -7.53 -16.89 -7.95
C GLY A 79 -6.59 -17.46 -6.89
N MET A 80 -6.54 -16.89 -5.68
CA MET A 80 -5.68 -17.46 -4.62
C MET A 80 -6.16 -18.86 -4.19
N PRO A 81 -5.28 -19.87 -4.14
CA PRO A 81 -5.66 -21.22 -3.77
C PRO A 81 -5.96 -21.34 -2.27
N MET A 82 -7.01 -22.08 -1.93
CA MET A 82 -7.23 -22.54 -0.57
C MET A 82 -6.19 -23.59 -0.18
N THR A 83 -5.84 -23.66 1.11
CA THR A 83 -5.03 -24.77 1.60
C THR A 83 -5.87 -26.06 1.70
N PRO A 84 -5.24 -27.25 1.69
CA PRO A 84 -5.95 -28.51 1.91
C PRO A 84 -6.66 -28.54 3.27
N PRO A 85 -7.83 -29.18 3.39
CA PRO A 85 -8.56 -29.27 4.64
C PRO A 85 -7.86 -30.17 5.66
N VAL A 86 -7.82 -29.73 6.92
CA VAL A 86 -7.18 -30.44 8.04
C VAL A 86 -8.12 -30.51 9.24
N SER A 87 -7.96 -31.51 10.11
CA SER A 87 -8.85 -31.65 11.28
C SER A 87 -8.66 -30.54 12.31
N ASN A 88 -7.42 -30.06 12.49
CA ASN A 88 -7.06 -29.03 13.48
C ASN A 88 -6.36 -27.85 12.79
N PRO A 89 -7.12 -26.99 12.07
CA PRO A 89 -6.55 -25.88 11.36
C PRO A 89 -5.95 -24.84 12.32
N ASN A 90 -4.87 -24.20 11.88
CA ASN A 90 -4.19 -23.11 12.59
C ASN A 90 -3.99 -21.91 11.65
N ILE A 91 -3.16 -20.95 12.08
CA ILE A 91 -2.90 -19.71 11.32
C ILE A 91 -2.28 -19.92 9.94
N LYS A 92 -1.75 -21.12 9.64
CA LYS A 92 -1.17 -21.49 8.34
C LYS A 92 -2.17 -22.11 7.37
N ASP A 93 -3.41 -22.31 7.80
CA ASP A 93 -4.47 -22.89 7.00
C ASP A 93 -5.47 -21.80 6.62
N TRP A 94 -5.94 -21.76 5.37
CA TRP A 94 -6.96 -20.83 4.90
C TRP A 94 -7.84 -21.51 3.85
N TYR A 95 -9.08 -21.83 4.25
CA TYR A 95 -10.04 -22.49 3.37
C TYR A 95 -11.48 -22.41 3.87
N TYR A 96 -12.40 -22.63 2.92
CA TYR A 96 -13.81 -22.88 3.14
C TYR A 96 -14.29 -23.97 2.17
N TYR A 97 -14.73 -25.08 2.73
CA TYR A 97 -15.38 -26.20 2.04
C TYR A 97 -16.80 -26.44 2.57
N SER A 98 -17.11 -26.03 3.81
CA SER A 98 -18.45 -26.06 4.41
C SER A 98 -18.47 -25.16 5.66
N PRO A 99 -19.63 -24.81 6.26
CA PRO A 99 -19.64 -23.95 7.44
C PRO A 99 -19.00 -24.55 8.70
N THR A 100 -18.82 -25.88 8.75
CA THR A 100 -18.34 -26.60 9.93
C THR A 100 -16.86 -26.31 10.25
N TRP A 101 -16.55 -26.01 11.51
CA TRP A 101 -15.17 -25.85 11.97
C TRP A 101 -14.32 -27.11 11.76
N GLY A 102 -13.01 -26.93 11.55
CA GLY A 102 -12.08 -28.03 11.28
C GLY A 102 -11.99 -28.23 9.77
N ARG A 103 -12.25 -29.44 9.29
CA ARG A 103 -12.13 -29.78 7.85
C ARG A 103 -13.04 -28.96 6.94
N GLY A 104 -14.12 -28.37 7.47
CA GLY A 104 -15.02 -27.53 6.69
C GLY A 104 -14.48 -26.13 6.50
N ARG A 105 -13.86 -25.52 7.51
CA ARG A 105 -13.48 -24.10 7.49
C ARG A 105 -12.45 -23.75 8.54
N THR A 106 -11.62 -22.75 8.22
CA THR A 106 -10.63 -22.19 9.13
C THR A 106 -11.10 -20.89 9.79
N ALA A 107 -10.44 -20.50 10.88
CA ALA A 107 -10.67 -19.20 11.52
C ALA A 107 -10.16 -18.08 10.61
N THR A 108 -9.04 -18.32 9.93
CA THR A 108 -8.45 -17.39 8.97
C THR A 108 -9.40 -17.03 7.81
N TRP A 109 -10.45 -17.83 7.55
CA TRP A 109 -11.49 -17.53 6.55
C TRP A 109 -12.61 -16.62 7.07
N THR A 110 -12.97 -16.64 8.37
CA THR A 110 -14.12 -15.86 8.88
C THR A 110 -13.84 -14.99 10.09
N ASN A 111 -12.64 -15.01 10.67
CA ASN A 111 -12.30 -14.19 11.81
C ASN A 111 -11.25 -13.16 11.40
N ALA A 112 -11.59 -11.87 11.49
CA ALA A 112 -10.78 -10.79 10.94
C ALA A 112 -9.34 -10.80 11.49
N HIS A 113 -9.17 -11.10 12.77
CA HIS A 113 -7.85 -11.16 13.40
C HIS A 113 -7.04 -12.36 12.91
N SER A 114 -7.68 -13.53 12.77
CA SER A 114 -7.07 -14.74 12.23
C SER A 114 -6.72 -14.60 10.74
N PHE A 115 -7.56 -13.91 9.96
CA PHE A 115 -7.28 -13.60 8.55
C PHE A 115 -5.94 -12.85 8.42
N ARG A 116 -5.72 -11.85 9.29
CA ARG A 116 -4.48 -11.08 9.31
C ARG A 116 -3.26 -11.93 9.64
N TYR A 117 -3.38 -12.90 10.55
CA TYR A 117 -2.29 -13.85 10.82
C TYR A 117 -1.89 -14.69 9.60
N TYR A 118 -2.83 -15.03 8.72
CA TYR A 118 -2.53 -15.77 7.51
C TYR A 118 -1.96 -14.85 6.43
N TRP A 119 -2.69 -13.79 6.08
CA TRP A 119 -2.37 -12.93 4.94
C TRP A 119 -1.25 -11.94 5.22
N ALA A 120 -1.11 -11.46 6.46
CA ALA A 120 -0.19 -10.39 6.80
C ALA A 120 0.59 -10.69 8.09
N ASN A 121 0.61 -9.73 9.01
CA ASN A 121 1.36 -9.76 10.26
C ASN A 121 0.49 -9.27 11.43
N VAL A 122 0.75 -9.81 12.61
CA VAL A 122 0.20 -9.35 13.89
C VAL A 122 1.36 -9.28 14.90
N ASN A 123 1.82 -8.06 15.19
CA ASN A 123 2.88 -7.81 16.18
C ASN A 123 4.15 -8.66 15.98
N GLY A 124 4.59 -8.81 14.73
CA GLY A 124 5.76 -9.62 14.35
C GLY A 124 5.46 -11.11 14.08
N PHE A 125 4.21 -11.56 14.24
CA PHE A 125 3.78 -12.92 14.00
C PHE A 125 2.76 -12.99 12.87
N GLY A 126 3.04 -13.75 11.81
CA GLY A 126 2.12 -13.96 10.70
C GLY A 126 2.75 -14.78 9.57
N CYS A 127 1.93 -15.34 8.71
CA CYS A 127 2.39 -16.19 7.60
C CYS A 127 2.78 -15.39 6.35
N LYS A 128 2.51 -14.07 6.33
CA LYS A 128 2.85 -13.13 5.26
C LYS A 128 2.49 -13.66 3.85
N LYS A 129 1.26 -14.15 3.67
CA LYS A 129 0.80 -14.71 2.39
C LYS A 129 0.40 -13.67 1.34
N ALA A 130 0.23 -12.41 1.74
CA ALA A 130 0.05 -11.26 0.86
C ALA A 130 1.42 -10.65 0.50
N PHE A 131 1.50 -10.02 -0.67
CA PHE A 131 2.72 -9.33 -1.14
C PHE A 131 3.22 -8.28 -0.16
N ALA A 132 2.34 -7.43 0.33
CA ALA A 132 2.71 -6.34 1.23
C ALA A 132 1.62 -6.04 2.25
N PHE A 133 2.00 -5.36 3.32
CA PHE A 133 1.06 -4.73 4.23
C PHE A 133 1.54 -3.36 4.67
N SER A 134 0.61 -2.51 5.10
CA SER A 134 0.88 -1.18 5.63
C SER A 134 -0.13 -0.80 6.71
N LYS A 135 0.29 -0.03 7.71
CA LYS A 135 -0.49 0.29 8.91
C LYS A 135 -0.61 1.80 9.15
N PHE A 136 -1.80 2.38 8.97
CA PHE A 136 -2.09 3.80 9.22
C PHE A 136 -2.93 4.00 10.48
N THR A 137 -3.07 5.24 10.94
CA THR A 137 -4.15 5.63 11.87
C THR A 137 -5.32 6.21 11.10
N ALA A 138 -6.54 6.02 11.61
CA ALA A 138 -7.74 6.59 11.03
C ALA A 138 -7.65 8.13 10.94
N GLU A 139 -7.11 8.77 11.98
CA GLU A 139 -6.87 10.22 11.99
C GLU A 139 -5.99 10.68 10.82
N LYS A 140 -4.86 10.01 10.58
CA LYS A 140 -3.95 10.38 9.48
C LYS A 140 -4.65 10.21 8.13
N VAL A 141 -5.34 9.10 7.90
CA VAL A 141 -6.03 8.87 6.62
C VAL A 141 -7.18 9.85 6.40
N ALA A 142 -7.92 10.21 7.46
CA ALA A 142 -9.02 11.15 7.37
C ALA A 142 -8.55 12.59 7.12
N ASN A 143 -7.54 13.05 7.87
CA ASN A 143 -7.22 14.47 7.99
C ASN A 143 -5.94 14.91 7.27
N ASN A 144 -5.16 14.00 6.69
CA ASN A 144 -3.93 14.33 5.97
C ASN A 144 -4.05 13.96 4.49
N ASP A 145 -4.16 14.98 3.62
CA ASP A 145 -4.35 14.79 2.18
C ASP A 145 -3.19 14.04 1.51
N ASN A 146 -1.96 14.22 1.96
CA ASN A 146 -0.81 13.49 1.43
C ASN A 146 -0.92 12.00 1.77
N THR A 147 -1.30 11.67 3.01
CA THR A 147 -1.57 10.28 3.41
C THR A 147 -2.69 9.68 2.58
N TRP A 148 -3.76 10.43 2.37
CA TRP A 148 -4.87 9.98 1.53
C TRP A 148 -4.47 9.75 0.07
N LEU A 149 -3.78 10.70 -0.56
CA LEU A 149 -3.33 10.59 -1.95
C LEU A 149 -2.37 9.43 -2.15
N SER A 150 -1.50 9.20 -1.18
CA SER A 150 -0.58 8.06 -1.17
C SER A 150 -1.35 6.75 -1.13
N LEU A 151 -2.28 6.63 -0.17
CA LEU A 151 -3.15 5.47 -0.04
C LEU A 151 -3.99 5.25 -1.30
N TYR A 152 -4.63 6.29 -1.84
CA TYR A 152 -5.37 6.25 -3.09
C TYR A 152 -4.50 5.71 -4.24
N SER A 153 -3.28 6.20 -4.39
CA SER A 153 -2.36 5.77 -5.46
C SER A 153 -2.00 4.28 -5.34
N TYR A 154 -1.81 3.82 -4.11
CA TYR A 154 -1.38 2.44 -3.83
C TYR A 154 -2.47 1.39 -3.90
N LEU A 155 -3.69 1.73 -3.49
CA LEU A 155 -4.79 0.77 -3.45
C LEU A 155 -5.16 0.31 -4.87
N GLU A 156 -5.25 -0.99 -5.04
CA GLU A 156 -5.72 -1.63 -6.26
C GLU A 156 -6.91 -2.55 -5.95
N PRO A 157 -7.76 -2.84 -6.95
CA PRO A 157 -8.90 -3.72 -6.73
C PRO A 157 -8.48 -5.11 -6.22
N GLY A 158 -9.25 -5.61 -5.25
CA GLY A 158 -8.98 -6.85 -4.52
C GLY A 158 -7.96 -6.72 -3.39
N ASP A 159 -7.40 -5.54 -3.11
CA ASP A 159 -6.66 -5.30 -1.86
C ASP A 159 -7.64 -5.25 -0.68
N ILE A 160 -7.19 -5.63 0.52
CA ILE A 160 -8.03 -5.78 1.71
C ILE A 160 -7.69 -4.69 2.73
N ILE A 161 -8.72 -4.04 3.28
CA ILE A 161 -8.60 -3.09 4.40
C ILE A 161 -9.11 -3.77 5.67
N GLN A 162 -8.36 -3.67 6.77
CA GLN A 162 -8.80 -4.17 8.08
C GLN A 162 -8.65 -3.10 9.16
N TYR A 163 -9.59 -3.10 10.11
CA TYR A 163 -9.63 -2.14 11.21
C TYR A 163 -9.34 -2.80 12.54
N VAL A 164 -8.52 -2.15 13.35
CA VAL A 164 -8.01 -2.68 14.61
C VAL A 164 -8.19 -1.67 15.73
N SER A 165 -8.71 -2.15 16.85
CA SER A 165 -8.85 -1.40 18.10
C SER A 165 -8.37 -2.29 19.25
N ASN A 166 -7.63 -1.72 20.19
CA ASN A 166 -7.06 -2.45 21.34
C ASN A 166 -6.27 -3.72 20.93
N GLY A 167 -5.55 -3.65 19.81
CA GLY A 167 -4.77 -4.76 19.26
C GLY A 167 -5.59 -5.87 18.57
N GLN A 168 -6.93 -5.81 18.60
CA GLN A 168 -7.82 -6.79 17.98
C GLN A 168 -8.38 -6.27 16.65
N THR A 169 -8.30 -7.12 15.62
CA THR A 169 -8.89 -6.82 14.31
C THR A 169 -10.37 -7.15 14.37
N TYR A 170 -11.23 -6.19 14.06
CA TYR A 170 -12.68 -6.34 14.23
C TYR A 170 -13.48 -6.28 12.94
N HIS A 171 -12.94 -5.70 11.86
CA HIS A 171 -13.67 -5.54 10.60
C HIS A 171 -12.76 -5.62 9.38
N SER A 172 -13.34 -5.94 8.22
CA SER A 172 -12.63 -6.13 6.94
C SER A 172 -13.48 -5.65 5.76
N GLN A 173 -12.83 -5.03 4.78
CA GLN A 173 -13.44 -4.52 3.54
C GLN A 173 -12.54 -4.85 2.35
N ALA A 174 -13.11 -4.93 1.15
CA ALA A 174 -12.37 -5.16 -0.08
C ALA A 174 -12.41 -3.93 -1.00
N VAL A 175 -11.27 -3.54 -1.54
CA VAL A 175 -11.16 -2.43 -2.50
C VAL A 175 -11.72 -2.85 -3.85
N TYR A 176 -12.69 -2.10 -4.37
CA TYR A 176 -13.29 -2.35 -5.68
C TYR A 176 -12.68 -1.49 -6.78
N SER A 177 -12.56 -0.19 -6.55
CA SER A 177 -12.08 0.75 -7.55
C SER A 177 -11.57 2.03 -6.91
N THR A 178 -10.75 2.75 -7.67
CA THR A 178 -10.34 4.12 -7.40
C THR A 178 -10.89 5.01 -8.51
N SER A 179 -11.47 6.17 -8.17
CA SER A 179 -11.96 7.15 -9.13
C SER A 179 -11.59 8.58 -8.73
N TYR A 180 -11.69 9.50 -9.68
CA TYR A 180 -11.59 10.93 -9.44
C TYR A 180 -12.87 11.57 -9.91
N GLU A 181 -13.76 11.93 -9.00
CA GLU A 181 -15.10 12.41 -9.34
C GLU A 181 -15.41 13.64 -8.51
N ASN A 182 -15.99 14.67 -9.15
CA ASN A 182 -16.29 15.95 -8.49
C ASN A 182 -15.07 16.60 -7.82
N GLN A 183 -13.90 16.48 -8.46
CA GLN A 183 -12.61 16.97 -7.96
C GLN A 183 -12.08 16.25 -6.71
N GLU A 184 -12.66 15.10 -6.34
CA GLU A 184 -12.23 14.30 -5.20
C GLU A 184 -11.66 12.94 -5.65
N TYR A 185 -10.52 12.56 -5.06
CA TYR A 185 -9.95 11.22 -5.16
C TYR A 185 -10.73 10.28 -4.24
N ARG A 186 -11.41 9.29 -4.80
CA ARG A 186 -12.32 8.38 -4.09
C ARG A 186 -11.85 6.93 -4.21
N VAL A 187 -12.10 6.16 -3.16
CA VAL A 187 -11.91 4.70 -3.18
C VAL A 187 -13.21 4.03 -2.75
N SER A 188 -13.80 3.26 -3.67
CA SER A 188 -14.99 2.46 -3.38
C SER A 188 -14.59 1.11 -2.81
N VAL A 189 -15.19 0.74 -1.68
CA VAL A 189 -14.97 -0.56 -1.02
C VAL A 189 -16.29 -1.27 -0.78
N GLY A 190 -16.28 -2.60 -0.84
CA GLY A 190 -17.40 -3.45 -0.46
C GLY A 190 -17.20 -4.10 0.90
N GLN A 191 -18.28 -4.31 1.66
CA GLN A 191 -18.21 -4.93 2.98
C GLN A 191 -19.49 -5.68 3.40
N HIS A 192 -19.34 -6.75 4.17
CA HIS A 192 -20.44 -7.57 4.70
C HIS A 192 -20.62 -7.44 6.21
N THR A 193 -21.06 -6.25 6.65
CA THR A 193 -21.72 -6.05 7.96
C THR A 193 -23.16 -5.62 7.75
N THR A 194 -23.36 -4.77 6.75
CA THR A 194 -24.65 -4.26 6.28
C THR A 194 -24.84 -4.50 4.78
N ASN A 195 -23.95 -5.28 4.15
CA ASN A 195 -23.89 -5.58 2.72
C ASN A 195 -24.02 -4.32 1.86
N ASP A 196 -23.02 -3.46 1.92
CA ASP A 196 -23.07 -2.16 1.28
C ASP A 196 -21.71 -1.67 0.74
N TRP A 197 -21.84 -0.73 -0.19
CA TRP A 197 -20.74 0.08 -0.68
C TRP A 197 -20.39 1.19 0.31
N LYS A 198 -19.10 1.42 0.51
CA LYS A 198 -18.58 2.57 1.27
C LYS A 198 -17.55 3.33 0.42
N GLU A 199 -17.52 4.65 0.61
CA GLU A 199 -16.36 5.45 0.23
C GLU A 199 -15.37 5.38 1.40
N LEU A 200 -14.14 4.95 1.12
CA LEU A 200 -13.16 4.57 2.13
C LEU A 200 -12.78 5.72 3.06
N ARG A 201 -12.50 6.92 2.53
CA ARG A 201 -12.06 8.05 3.35
C ARG A 201 -13.17 8.52 4.30
N GLN A 202 -14.39 8.62 3.79
CA GLN A 202 -15.59 8.95 4.53
C GLN A 202 -15.91 7.88 5.57
N TYR A 203 -15.75 6.59 5.26
CA TYR A 203 -15.92 5.54 6.26
C TYR A 203 -14.88 5.67 7.37
N ILE A 204 -13.61 5.85 7.02
CA ILE A 204 -12.51 5.98 7.99
C ILE A 204 -12.69 7.21 8.89
N SER A 205 -13.20 8.33 8.36
CA SER A 205 -13.42 9.55 9.16
C SER A 205 -14.51 9.39 10.23
N THR A 206 -15.35 8.36 10.15
CA THR A 206 -16.33 8.03 11.21
C THR A 206 -15.75 7.19 12.35
N LEU A 207 -14.54 6.65 12.19
CA LEU A 207 -13.90 5.78 13.18
C LEU A 207 -13.20 6.59 14.28
N PRO A 208 -13.00 6.03 15.48
CA PRO A 208 -12.13 6.62 16.49
C PRO A 208 -10.74 6.92 15.91
N ALA A 209 -10.18 8.08 16.25
CA ALA A 209 -8.91 8.61 15.70
C ALA A 209 -7.73 7.63 15.83
N ASP A 210 -7.68 6.88 16.94
CA ASP A 210 -6.67 5.89 17.29
C ASP A 210 -6.89 4.51 16.62
N THR A 211 -8.00 4.33 15.89
CA THR A 211 -8.25 3.12 15.12
C THR A 211 -7.11 2.92 14.14
N THR A 212 -6.51 1.73 14.19
CA THR A 212 -5.46 1.38 13.24
C THR A 212 -6.09 0.80 11.97
N VAL A 213 -5.71 1.35 10.82
CA VAL A 213 -6.14 0.93 9.49
C VAL A 213 -5.01 0.12 8.84
N TYR A 214 -5.24 -1.16 8.64
CA TYR A 214 -4.32 -2.05 7.93
C TYR A 214 -4.72 -2.16 6.47
N VAL A 215 -3.77 -2.00 5.58
CA VAL A 215 -3.87 -2.29 4.15
C VAL A 215 -3.10 -3.56 3.89
N ILE A 216 -3.75 -4.55 3.30
CA ILE A 216 -3.17 -5.84 2.92
C ILE A 216 -3.21 -5.91 1.41
N LYS A 217 -2.04 -5.81 0.79
CA LYS A 217 -1.86 -5.85 -0.65
C LYS A 217 -1.61 -7.28 -1.08
N ILE A 218 -2.62 -7.90 -1.67
CA ILE A 218 -2.59 -9.34 -2.00
C ILE A 218 -1.53 -9.62 -3.06
N LYS A 219 -1.49 -8.86 -4.15
CA LYS A 219 -0.56 -9.02 -5.28
C LYS A 219 0.40 -7.85 -5.38
N ALA A 220 1.61 -8.13 -5.87
CA ALA A 220 2.57 -7.08 -6.19
C ALA A 220 1.98 -6.07 -7.20
N PRO A 221 2.28 -4.78 -7.06
CA PRO A 221 1.88 -3.82 -8.09
C PRO A 221 2.55 -4.17 -9.44
N PRO A 222 1.91 -3.85 -10.57
CA PRO A 222 2.51 -4.03 -11.89
C PRO A 222 3.88 -3.35 -11.99
N ALA A 223 4.87 -4.06 -12.55
CA ALA A 223 6.25 -3.58 -12.57
C ALA A 223 6.50 -2.47 -13.61
N GLY A 224 7.22 -1.44 -13.17
CA GLY A 224 7.80 -0.37 -13.98
C GLY A 224 6.79 0.62 -14.58
N THR A 225 7.23 1.85 -14.81
CA THR A 225 6.46 2.89 -15.54
C THR A 225 7.02 3.08 -16.94
N ASN A 226 6.16 3.27 -17.94
CA ASN A 226 6.58 3.62 -19.29
C ASN A 226 6.69 5.15 -19.44
N SER A 227 7.92 5.68 -19.51
CA SER A 227 8.20 7.12 -19.59
C SER A 227 7.49 7.83 -20.75
N TYR A 228 7.35 7.17 -21.92
CA TYR A 228 6.65 7.74 -23.06
C TYR A 228 5.14 7.88 -22.82
N ARG A 229 4.53 6.92 -22.08
CA ARG A 229 3.12 7.02 -21.70
C ARG A 229 2.89 8.08 -20.65
N MET A 230 3.79 8.19 -19.67
CA MET A 230 3.73 9.25 -18.68
C MET A 230 3.81 10.64 -19.33
N GLU A 231 4.66 10.84 -20.33
CA GLU A 231 4.71 12.08 -21.11
C GLU A 231 3.45 12.31 -21.96
N ALA A 232 2.80 11.25 -22.45
CA ALA A 232 1.52 11.38 -23.12
C ALA A 232 0.40 11.77 -22.13
N PHE A 233 0.39 11.17 -20.93
CA PHE A 233 -0.59 11.48 -19.88
C PHE A 233 -0.49 12.90 -19.36
N SER A 234 0.73 13.47 -19.28
CA SER A 234 0.93 14.87 -18.87
C SER A 234 0.23 15.90 -19.78
N LYS A 235 -0.17 15.51 -21.00
CA LYS A 235 -0.84 16.38 -21.98
C LYS A 235 -2.37 16.37 -21.89
N TYR A 236 -2.96 15.36 -21.24
CA TYR A 236 -4.41 15.28 -21.02
C TYR A 236 -4.83 16.11 -19.80
N SER A 237 -6.04 16.66 -19.79
CA SER A 237 -6.68 17.25 -18.61
C SER A 237 -7.06 16.19 -17.56
N MET A 238 -7.37 16.61 -16.33
CA MET A 238 -7.83 15.68 -15.27
C MET A 238 -9.09 14.91 -15.68
N GLU A 239 -10.05 15.58 -16.34
CA GLU A 239 -11.29 14.98 -16.82
C GLU A 239 -11.03 13.94 -17.94
N GLU A 240 -10.06 14.20 -18.81
CA GLU A 240 -9.65 13.22 -19.83
C GLU A 240 -8.95 12.01 -19.22
N LEU A 241 -8.06 12.22 -18.25
CA LEU A 241 -7.41 11.12 -17.51
C LEU A 241 -8.42 10.24 -16.78
N GLU A 242 -9.40 10.85 -16.11
CA GLU A 242 -10.52 10.16 -15.47
C GLU A 242 -11.31 9.31 -16.50
N LYS A 243 -11.69 9.90 -17.64
CA LYS A 243 -12.39 9.17 -18.71
C LYS A 243 -11.57 7.99 -19.24
N ILE A 244 -10.26 8.16 -19.39
CA ILE A 244 -9.36 7.07 -19.82
C ILE A 244 -9.31 5.98 -18.75
N GLN A 245 -9.10 6.33 -17.47
CA GLN A 245 -9.09 5.38 -16.36
C GLN A 245 -10.38 4.57 -16.30
N ASN A 246 -11.54 5.23 -16.36
CA ASN A 246 -12.85 4.58 -16.34
C ASN A 246 -13.04 3.65 -17.54
N LYS A 247 -12.61 4.05 -18.74
CA LYS A 247 -12.64 3.19 -19.92
C LYS A 247 -11.78 1.95 -19.74
N VAL A 248 -10.55 2.10 -19.23
CA VAL A 248 -9.61 0.99 -19.00
C VAL A 248 -10.12 0.05 -17.93
N PHE A 249 -10.67 0.56 -16.82
CA PHE A 249 -11.25 -0.23 -15.73
C PHE A 249 -12.35 -1.19 -16.25
N ASN A 250 -13.19 -0.71 -17.15
CA ASN A 250 -14.31 -1.49 -17.73
C ASN A 250 -13.87 -2.47 -18.84
N THR A 251 -12.59 -2.51 -19.22
CA THR A 251 -12.12 -3.53 -20.17
C THR A 251 -12.06 -4.91 -19.52
N LYS A 252 -12.47 -5.93 -20.28
CA LYS A 252 -12.38 -7.34 -19.87
C LYS A 252 -11.15 -8.00 -20.52
N PRO A 253 -10.03 -8.17 -19.79
CA PRO A 253 -8.86 -8.85 -20.33
C PRO A 253 -9.18 -10.33 -20.59
N VAL A 254 -8.65 -10.89 -21.68
CA VAL A 254 -8.78 -12.31 -22.03
C VAL A 254 -7.50 -13.11 -21.75
N THR A 255 -6.39 -12.44 -21.43
CA THR A 255 -5.12 -13.07 -21.04
C THR A 255 -4.50 -12.36 -19.85
N ASP A 256 -3.64 -13.05 -19.10
CA ASP A 256 -2.88 -12.48 -17.98
C ASP A 256 -2.02 -11.29 -18.41
N SER A 257 -1.50 -11.31 -19.64
CA SER A 257 -0.74 -10.16 -20.16
C SER A 257 -1.62 -8.92 -20.34
N GLN A 258 -2.87 -9.09 -20.78
CA GLN A 258 -3.81 -7.98 -20.91
C GLN A 258 -4.30 -7.50 -19.53
N GLU A 259 -4.44 -8.41 -18.57
CA GLU A 259 -4.79 -8.08 -17.18
C GLU A 259 -3.69 -7.23 -16.53
N ASN A 260 -2.44 -7.67 -16.61
CA ASN A 260 -1.31 -6.93 -16.07
C ASN A 260 -1.15 -5.56 -16.74
N GLU A 261 -1.33 -5.50 -18.07
CA GLU A 261 -1.24 -4.25 -18.82
C GLU A 261 -2.37 -3.27 -18.46
N LYS A 262 -3.60 -3.77 -18.28
CA LYS A 262 -4.75 -2.98 -17.81
C LYS A 262 -4.44 -2.30 -16.48
N TRP A 263 -3.95 -3.05 -15.49
CA TRP A 263 -3.67 -2.49 -14.16
C TRP A 263 -2.44 -1.60 -14.13
N LYS A 264 -1.43 -1.92 -14.94
CA LYS A 264 -0.28 -1.02 -15.16
C LYS A 264 -0.72 0.33 -15.70
N LEU A 265 -1.60 0.33 -16.70
CA LEU A 265 -2.11 1.56 -17.29
C LEU A 265 -2.92 2.40 -16.29
N ILE A 266 -3.75 1.75 -15.46
CA ILE A 266 -4.48 2.42 -14.37
C ILE A 266 -3.50 3.02 -13.35
N LEU A 267 -2.47 2.28 -12.94
CA LEU A 267 -1.44 2.76 -12.02
C LEU A 267 -0.69 3.99 -12.56
N GLU A 268 -0.31 3.97 -13.84
CA GLU A 268 0.35 5.09 -14.53
C GLU A 268 -0.55 6.35 -14.56
N ILE A 269 -1.85 6.18 -14.87
CA ILE A 269 -2.82 7.28 -14.86
C ILE A 269 -2.99 7.85 -13.45
N LYS A 270 -3.20 6.99 -12.44
CA LYS A 270 -3.32 7.41 -11.03
C LYS A 270 -2.07 8.18 -10.57
N THR A 271 -0.90 7.68 -10.94
CA THR A 271 0.39 8.32 -10.64
C THR A 271 0.45 9.74 -11.18
N GLU A 272 0.07 9.95 -12.45
CA GLU A 272 0.04 11.28 -13.04
C GLU A 272 -1.00 12.20 -12.37
N MET A 273 -2.18 11.67 -12.06
CA MET A 273 -3.23 12.43 -11.38
C MET A 273 -2.81 12.86 -9.98
N VAL A 274 -2.14 12.00 -9.21
CA VAL A 274 -1.62 12.33 -7.88
C VAL A 274 -0.45 13.31 -7.98
N ARG A 275 0.48 13.11 -8.93
CA ARG A 275 1.59 14.05 -9.20
C ARG A 275 1.08 15.48 -9.43
N ARG A 276 -0.09 15.65 -10.06
CA ARG A 276 -0.69 16.98 -10.29
C ARG A 276 -1.30 17.59 -9.04
N ALA A 277 -1.94 16.79 -8.18
CA ALA A 277 -2.38 17.25 -6.88
C ALA A 277 -1.20 17.69 -6.00
N GLU A 278 -0.07 16.98 -6.08
CA GLU A 278 1.17 17.32 -5.39
C GLU A 278 1.89 18.56 -5.97
N ASN A 279 1.54 19.00 -7.19
CA ASN A 279 2.06 20.23 -7.82
C ASN A 279 1.13 21.45 -7.62
N VAL A 280 0.11 21.34 -6.77
CA VAL A 280 -0.48 22.52 -6.12
C VAL A 280 0.47 22.89 -4.98
N PRO A 281 1.05 24.11 -4.93
CA PRO A 281 2.04 24.48 -3.92
C PRO A 281 1.38 24.53 -2.54
N TYR A 282 1.34 23.38 -1.87
CA TYR A 282 1.07 23.30 -0.45
C TYR A 282 2.40 23.52 0.26
N GLN A 283 2.59 24.74 0.78
CA GLN A 283 3.74 25.10 1.60
C GLN A 283 3.41 24.74 3.05
N ALA A 284 3.85 23.56 3.52
CA ALA A 284 3.85 23.26 4.94
C ALA A 284 5.16 23.73 5.57
N GLU A 285 5.09 24.23 6.80
CA GLU A 285 6.31 24.41 7.61
C GLU A 285 6.88 23.03 7.97
N ILE A 286 8.20 22.87 7.84
CA ILE A 286 8.88 21.66 8.30
C ILE A 286 8.82 21.56 9.83
N THR A 287 8.29 20.45 10.35
CA THR A 287 8.23 20.18 11.80
C THR A 287 9.31 19.20 12.23
N LYS A 288 9.62 19.18 13.54
CA LYS A 288 10.53 18.20 14.15
C LYS A 288 10.11 16.76 13.82
N ASP A 289 8.83 16.47 13.97
CA ASP A 289 8.28 15.13 13.70
C ASP A 289 8.43 14.75 12.24
N ALA A 290 8.13 15.68 11.32
CA ALA A 290 8.30 15.46 9.89
C ALA A 290 9.78 15.20 9.52
N LEU A 291 10.71 15.94 10.12
CA LEU A 291 12.13 15.73 9.90
C LEU A 291 12.62 14.41 10.50
N ASN A 292 12.20 14.06 11.73
CA ASN A 292 12.52 12.79 12.39
C ASN A 292 12.08 11.61 11.51
N GLU A 293 10.84 11.67 11.03
CA GLU A 293 10.26 10.68 10.12
C GLU A 293 11.11 10.55 8.84
N ILE A 294 11.44 11.67 8.19
CA ILE A 294 12.22 11.69 6.94
C ILE A 294 13.58 11.00 7.07
N VAL A 295 14.26 11.18 8.20
CA VAL A 295 15.56 10.55 8.47
C VAL A 295 15.40 9.04 8.71
N GLU A 296 14.40 8.62 9.49
CA GLU A 296 14.11 7.19 9.75
C GLU A 296 13.86 6.44 8.44
N ILE A 297 13.12 7.07 7.51
CA ILE A 297 12.81 6.47 6.21
C ILE A 297 14.06 6.30 5.34
N ARG A 298 15.01 7.25 5.38
CA ARG A 298 16.26 7.11 4.63
C ARG A 298 17.06 5.91 5.13
N ILE A 299 17.10 5.71 6.44
CA ILE A 299 17.76 4.55 7.07
C ILE A 299 17.11 3.24 6.62
N GLU A 300 15.78 3.18 6.68
CA GLU A 300 15.03 1.99 6.27
C GLU A 300 15.20 1.67 4.78
N ASN A 301 15.18 2.68 3.91
CA ASN A 301 15.42 2.49 2.47
C ASN A 301 16.81 1.91 2.19
N ASN A 302 17.83 2.40 2.88
CA ASN A 302 19.19 1.90 2.77
C ASN A 302 19.29 0.43 3.24
N ASN A 303 18.60 0.07 4.33
CA ASN A 303 18.51 -1.31 4.80
C ASN A 303 17.80 -2.21 3.78
N ASN A 304 16.71 -1.76 3.18
CA ASN A 304 15.96 -2.51 2.17
C ASN A 304 16.78 -2.74 0.89
N ILE A 305 17.56 -1.73 0.45
CA ILE A 305 18.49 -1.87 -0.68
C ILE A 305 19.55 -2.92 -0.36
N ALA A 306 20.14 -2.87 0.84
CA ALA A 306 21.13 -3.85 1.27
C ALA A 306 20.55 -5.28 1.31
N CYS A 307 19.34 -5.44 1.86
CA CYS A 307 18.64 -6.73 1.87
C CYS A 307 18.33 -7.24 0.45
N TYR A 308 17.85 -6.39 -0.45
CA TYR A 308 17.56 -6.77 -1.83
C TYR A 308 18.82 -7.26 -2.55
N ILE A 309 19.94 -6.54 -2.41
CA ILE A 309 21.22 -6.94 -3.01
C ILE A 309 21.70 -8.27 -2.41
N ALA A 310 21.57 -8.46 -1.10
CA ALA A 310 21.94 -9.71 -0.44
C ALA A 310 21.08 -10.92 -0.90
N CYS A 311 19.80 -10.71 -1.18
CA CYS A 311 18.86 -11.76 -1.55
C CYS A 311 18.79 -12.07 -3.06
N PHE A 312 18.97 -11.05 -3.91
CA PHE A 312 18.69 -11.13 -5.35
C PHE A 312 19.82 -10.59 -6.25
N GLY A 313 20.92 -10.12 -5.65
CA GLY A 313 22.10 -9.67 -6.39
C GLY A 313 22.63 -10.76 -7.32
N ASP A 314 22.75 -10.43 -8.60
CA ASP A 314 23.11 -11.39 -9.64
C ASP A 314 24.56 -11.87 -9.43
N LYS A 315 24.75 -13.13 -9.03
CA LYS A 315 26.10 -13.72 -8.84
C LYS A 315 26.92 -13.80 -10.14
N LYS A 316 26.34 -13.41 -11.29
CA LYS A 316 26.97 -13.44 -12.62
C LYS A 316 27.35 -12.08 -13.20
N SER A 317 26.90 -10.94 -12.65
CA SER A 317 27.34 -9.61 -13.10
C SER A 317 28.25 -8.98 -12.05
N ASN A 318 29.44 -8.53 -12.47
CA ASN A 318 30.49 -7.88 -11.69
C ASN A 318 30.16 -7.60 -10.21
N TYR A 319 30.78 -8.40 -9.35
CA TYR A 319 30.74 -8.38 -7.87
C TYR A 319 31.09 -7.03 -7.21
N ASP A 320 31.43 -6.01 -7.99
CA ASP A 320 31.99 -4.73 -7.59
C ASP A 320 30.89 -3.67 -7.33
N GLU A 321 29.98 -3.45 -8.29
CA GLU A 321 28.97 -2.36 -8.19
C GLU A 321 27.90 -2.63 -7.12
N SER A 322 27.45 -3.87 -6.96
CA SER A 322 26.45 -4.22 -5.94
C SER A 322 27.01 -4.12 -4.52
N SER A 323 28.28 -4.47 -4.34
CA SER A 323 28.96 -4.38 -3.05
C SER A 323 29.24 -2.91 -2.66
N GLU A 324 29.58 -2.07 -3.64
CA GLU A 324 29.78 -0.64 -3.43
C GLU A 324 28.48 0.08 -3.00
N ILE A 325 27.35 -0.27 -3.60
CA ILE A 325 26.03 0.28 -3.23
C ILE A 325 25.64 -0.12 -1.80
N MET A 326 25.86 -1.38 -1.40
CA MET A 326 25.60 -1.82 -0.02
C MET A 326 26.48 -1.05 0.97
N LEU A 327 27.78 -0.92 0.69
CA LEU A 327 28.70 -0.17 1.55
C LEU A 327 28.29 1.30 1.68
N GLN A 328 27.84 1.93 0.59
CA GLN A 328 27.31 3.30 0.63
C GLN A 328 26.06 3.41 1.51
N CYS A 329 25.15 2.46 1.43
CA CYS A 329 23.94 2.42 2.28
C CYS A 329 24.30 2.26 3.77
N GLU A 330 25.25 1.38 4.09
CA GLU A 330 25.74 1.17 5.46
C GLU A 330 26.39 2.44 6.04
N MET A 331 27.31 3.05 5.29
CA MET A 331 27.98 4.29 5.70
C MET A 331 27.00 5.45 5.88
N GLU A 332 26.04 5.61 4.97
CA GLU A 332 25.01 6.64 5.10
C GLU A 332 24.12 6.39 6.32
N ASN A 333 23.81 5.12 6.64
CA ASN A 333 23.03 4.77 7.83
C ASN A 333 23.71 5.09 9.15
N GLU A 334 25.03 4.98 9.24
CA GLU A 334 25.78 5.43 10.43
C GLU A 334 25.59 6.94 10.65
N ILE A 335 25.74 7.74 9.58
CA ILE A 335 25.56 9.19 9.62
C ILE A 335 24.12 9.56 9.98
N LEU A 336 23.15 8.93 9.32
CA LEU A 336 21.73 9.18 9.56
C LEU A 336 21.30 8.80 10.97
N THR A 337 21.86 7.72 11.54
CA THR A 337 21.54 7.31 12.92
C THR A 337 22.00 8.35 13.94
N MET A 338 23.19 8.93 13.74
CA MET A 338 23.68 10.04 14.58
C MET A 338 22.84 11.31 14.37
N PHE A 339 22.52 11.63 13.12
CA PHE A 339 21.67 12.78 12.79
C PHE A 339 20.26 12.64 13.37
N LEU A 340 19.69 11.43 13.37
CA LEU A 340 18.38 11.14 13.95
C LEU A 340 18.35 11.45 15.46
N GLN A 341 19.40 11.11 16.20
CA GLN A 341 19.50 11.47 17.61
C GLN A 341 19.50 12.99 17.81
N LYS A 342 20.20 13.71 16.93
CA LYS A 342 20.23 15.19 16.92
C LYS A 342 18.84 15.77 16.69
N VAL A 343 18.11 15.27 15.69
CA VAL A 343 16.72 15.69 15.40
C VAL A 343 15.81 15.42 16.61
N ARG A 344 15.91 14.24 17.23
CA ARG A 344 15.09 13.88 18.40
C ARG A 344 15.37 14.76 19.62
N SER A 345 16.60 15.27 19.77
CA SER A 345 16.98 16.18 20.85
C SER A 345 16.61 17.65 20.61
N ALA A 346 16.24 18.03 19.39
CA ALA A 346 15.91 19.42 19.04
C ALA A 346 14.66 19.93 19.75
N ASP A 347 14.59 21.24 20.03
CA ASP A 347 13.38 21.87 20.56
C ASP A 347 12.34 22.01 19.45
N GLU A 348 11.19 21.34 19.62
CA GLU A 348 10.10 21.34 18.65
C GLU A 348 9.49 22.73 18.42
N ASN A 349 9.65 23.65 19.38
CA ASN A 349 9.14 25.01 19.28
C ASN A 349 10.15 25.96 18.60
N ASN A 350 11.39 25.51 18.38
CA ASN A 350 12.45 26.31 17.78
C ASN A 350 12.53 26.10 16.26
N LYS A 351 11.71 26.84 15.51
CA LYS A 351 11.61 26.69 14.04
C LYS A 351 12.92 26.90 13.28
N SER A 352 13.79 27.78 13.79
CA SER A 352 15.12 28.04 13.19
C SER A 352 16.03 26.82 13.31
N GLU A 353 15.99 26.14 14.46
CA GLU A 353 16.74 24.90 14.68
C GLU A 353 16.24 23.77 13.76
N ILE A 354 14.92 23.61 13.63
CA ILE A 354 14.35 22.61 12.70
C ILE A 354 14.71 22.92 11.24
N SER A 355 14.70 24.20 10.84
CA SER A 355 15.09 24.62 9.48
C SER A 355 16.59 24.41 9.20
N ALA A 356 17.44 24.61 10.21
CA ALA A 356 18.87 24.31 10.10
C ALA A 356 19.12 22.80 9.94
N LEU A 357 18.45 21.97 10.73
CA LEU A 357 18.53 20.52 10.61
C LEU A 357 17.98 20.04 9.26
N TRP A 358 16.89 20.63 8.78
CA TRP A 358 16.35 20.35 7.44
C TRP A 358 17.38 20.60 6.33
N SER A 359 18.09 21.74 6.42
CA SER A 359 19.16 22.08 5.46
C SER A 359 20.33 21.11 5.53
N GLU A 360 20.81 20.79 6.74
CA GLU A 360 21.90 19.84 6.98
C GLU A 360 21.57 18.46 6.39
N TYR A 361 20.35 17.95 6.64
CA TYR A 361 19.92 16.68 6.08
C TYR A 361 20.01 16.64 4.56
N TRP A 362 19.48 17.65 3.87
CA TRP A 362 19.41 17.64 2.41
C TRP A 362 20.74 17.96 1.75
N TYR A 363 21.41 19.01 2.18
CA TYR A 363 22.61 19.49 1.51
C TYR A 363 23.87 18.74 1.93
N ASP A 364 23.98 18.36 3.20
CA ASP A 364 25.23 17.79 3.73
C ASP A 364 25.20 16.26 3.76
N ILE A 365 24.07 15.67 4.15
CA ILE A 365 23.93 14.21 4.26
C ILE A 365 23.49 13.60 2.91
N VAL A 366 22.31 13.97 2.42
CA VAL A 366 21.72 13.40 1.20
C VAL A 366 22.34 13.98 -0.07
N LYS A 367 22.92 15.18 0.01
CA LYS A 367 23.54 15.92 -1.11
C LYS A 367 22.58 16.16 -2.28
N GLN A 368 21.34 16.53 -1.94
CA GLN A 368 20.27 16.86 -2.89
C GLN A 368 19.56 18.13 -2.44
N PRO A 369 18.94 18.90 -3.35
CA PRO A 369 18.11 20.02 -2.94
C PRO A 369 16.89 19.51 -2.14
N PRO A 370 16.46 20.24 -1.08
CA PRO A 370 15.26 19.93 -0.37
C PRO A 370 14.06 20.04 -1.32
N PRO A 371 13.05 19.18 -1.13
CA PRO A 371 11.88 19.20 -1.99
C PRO A 371 11.04 20.47 -1.76
N GLU A 372 10.42 20.98 -2.83
CA GLU A 372 9.77 22.29 -2.88
C GLU A 372 8.45 22.39 -2.06
N TYR A 373 8.00 21.29 -1.45
CA TYR A 373 6.73 21.23 -0.69
C TYR A 373 6.87 21.65 0.79
N TYR A 374 8.09 21.77 1.34
CA TYR A 374 8.31 22.37 2.66
C TYR A 374 8.91 23.77 2.52
N VAL A 375 8.37 24.73 3.27
CA VAL A 375 8.97 26.07 3.40
C VAL A 375 9.88 26.14 4.62
N MET A 376 11.04 26.76 4.42
CA MET A 376 11.87 27.22 5.53
C MET A 376 11.32 28.56 6.00
N THR A 377 10.99 28.68 7.29
CA THR A 377 10.56 29.94 7.91
C THR A 377 11.74 30.81 8.30
#